data_AF-B9U233-F1
#
_entry.id   AF-B9U233-F1
#
_cell.length_a   1.000
_cell.length_b   1.000
_cell.length_c   1.000
_cell.angle_alpha   90.00
_cell.angle_beta   90.00
_cell.angle_gamma   90.00
#
_symmetry.space_group_name_H-M   'P 1'
#
loop_
_entity.id
_entity.type
_entity.pdbx_description
1 polymer ?
#
loop_
_entity_poly.entity_id
_entity_poly.type
_entity_poly.pdbx_seq_one_letter_code
_entity_poly.pdbx_strand_id
1 'polypeptide(L)'
;VFPIGTVLFTALLLPSVAPLLGMLMLGNIFKESGVVQRLSDTAQNALINIVTIMLGVTVGATANGELFLRWETIAIICMGLFAFCMSTVGGILLGKVLYVITG
;
A
#
# COMPACT_ATOMS: atom_id res chain seq x y z
N VAL A 1 11.46 2.20 17.54
CA VAL A 1 12.56 1.28 17.11
C VAL A 1 12.15 0.40 15.94
N PHE A 2 10.99 -0.26 15.99
CA PHE A 2 10.46 -1.11 14.91
C PHE A 2 10.59 -0.51 13.49
N PRO A 3 10.16 0.74 13.22
CA PRO A 3 10.18 1.28 11.85
C PRO A 3 11.59 1.46 11.28
N ILE A 4 12.57 1.79 12.14
CA ILE A 4 13.96 2.02 11.74
C ILE A 4 14.63 0.67 11.43
N GLY A 5 14.41 -0.34 12.28
CA GLY A 5 14.94 -1.68 12.07
C GLY A 5 14.40 -2.33 10.79
N THR A 6 13.11 -2.19 10.52
CA THR A 6 12.49 -2.73 9.30
C THR A 6 13.02 -2.08 8.03
N VAL A 7 13.23 -0.76 8.02
CA VAL A 7 13.78 -0.06 6.85
C VAL A 7 15.24 -0.46 6.60
N LEU A 8 16.05 -0.53 7.65
CA LEU A 8 17.45 -0.93 7.53
C LEU A 8 17.58 -2.36 7.00
N PHE A 9 16.79 -3.29 7.55
CA PHE A 9 16.77 -4.69 7.12
C PHE A 9 16.28 -4.84 5.67
N THR A 10 15.20 -4.14 5.32
CA THR A 10 14.65 -4.19 3.95
C THR A 10 15.60 -3.56 2.95
N ALA A 11 16.23 -2.43 3.28
CA ALA A 11 17.16 -1.75 2.38
C ALA A 11 18.42 -2.59 2.07
N LEU A 12 18.86 -3.41 3.03
CA LEU A 12 19.98 -4.33 2.84
C LEU A 12 19.61 -5.55 1.98
N LEU A 13 18.39 -6.07 2.10
CA LEU A 13 17.93 -7.24 1.33
C LEU A 13 17.44 -6.89 -0.08
N LEU A 14 16.64 -5.83 -0.20
CA LEU A 14 15.97 -5.45 -1.43
C LEU A 14 15.87 -3.92 -1.54
N PRO A 15 16.87 -3.25 -2.12
CA PRO A 15 16.93 -1.79 -2.17
C PRO A 15 15.83 -1.16 -3.03
N SER A 16 15.24 -1.90 -3.97
CA SER A 16 14.18 -1.37 -4.86
C SER A 16 12.86 -1.10 -4.14
N VAL A 17 12.56 -1.76 -3.02
CA VAL A 17 11.37 -1.45 -2.20
C VAL A 17 11.65 -0.43 -1.12
N ALA A 18 12.92 -0.07 -0.88
CA ALA A 18 13.32 0.84 0.18
C ALA A 18 12.61 2.21 0.12
N PRO A 19 12.37 2.85 -1.04
CA PRO A 19 11.62 4.11 -1.10
C PRO A 19 10.17 3.95 -0.62
N LEU A 20 9.51 2.86 -1.03
CA LEU A 20 8.10 2.60 -0.74
C LEU A 20 7.91 2.25 0.74
N LEU A 21 8.73 1.33 1.24
CA LEU A 21 8.72 0.90 2.64
C LEU A 21 9.25 2.00 3.58
N GLY A 22 10.21 2.79 3.13
CA GLY A 22 10.75 3.94 3.85
C GLY A 22 9.70 5.02 4.10
N MET A 23 8.93 5.40 3.07
CA MET A 23 7.84 6.37 3.22
C MET A 23 6.71 5.86 4.13
N LEU A 24 6.38 4.57 4.03
CA LEU A 24 5.40 3.93 4.92
C LEU A 24 5.87 3.96 6.38
N MET A 25 7.11 3.55 6.63
CA MET A 25 7.67 3.47 7.99
C MET A 25 7.99 4.85 8.57
N LEU A 26 8.25 5.86 7.74
CA LEU A 26 8.35 7.26 8.16
C LEU A 26 7.01 7.78 8.70
N GLY A 27 5.89 7.46 8.04
CA GLY A 27 4.56 7.74 8.58
C GLY A 27 4.31 7.04 9.92
N ASN A 28 4.79 5.80 10.05
CA ASN A 28 4.74 5.06 11.32
C ASN A 28 5.56 5.75 12.42
N ILE A 29 6.75 6.27 12.12
CA ILE A 29 7.56 7.06 13.06
C ILE A 29 6.80 8.31 13.51
N PHE A 30 6.13 9.05 12.61
CA PHE A 30 5.37 10.23 13.02
C PHE A 30 4.24 9.91 14.00
N LYS A 31 3.60 8.75 13.84
CA LYS A 31 2.57 8.27 14.75
C LYS A 31 3.13 7.78 16.09
N GLU A 32 4.17 6.96 16.06
CA GLU A 32 4.73 6.28 17.25
C GLU A 32 5.73 7.14 18.05
N SER A 33 6.30 8.19 17.44
CA SER A 33 7.29 9.06 18.11
C SER A 33 6.67 9.97 19.16
N GLY A 34 5.36 10.28 19.07
CA GLY A 34 4.63 11.08 20.06
C GLY A 34 5.04 12.56 20.17
N VAL A 35 6.22 12.94 19.69
CA VAL A 35 6.77 14.32 19.72
C VAL A 35 6.36 15.17 18.52
N VAL A 36 5.82 14.55 17.46
CA VAL A 36 5.45 15.21 16.20
C VAL A 36 3.94 15.09 15.90
N GLN A 37 3.10 15.25 16.91
CA GLN A 37 1.63 15.11 16.78
C GLN A 37 1.05 16.00 15.68
N ARG A 38 1.42 17.29 15.62
CA ARG A 38 0.95 18.21 14.57
C ARG A 38 1.28 17.70 13.16
N LEU A 39 2.44 17.09 12.99
CA LEU A 39 2.88 16.57 11.69
C LEU A 39 2.16 15.26 11.35
N SER A 40 1.98 14.38 12.33
CA SER A 40 1.21 13.14 12.21
C SER A 40 -0.26 13.41 11.84
N ASP A 41 -0.90 14.36 12.51
CA ASP A 41 -2.29 14.75 12.25
C ASP A 41 -2.45 15.42 10.88
N THR A 42 -1.50 16.29 10.51
CA THR A 42 -1.51 16.92 9.18
C THR A 42 -1.30 15.89 8.08
N ALA A 43 -0.37 14.94 8.26
CA ALA A 43 -0.08 13.88 7.29
C ALA A 43 -1.28 12.94 7.05
N GLN A 44 -1.95 12.51 8.13
CA GLN A 44 -3.08 11.59 8.06
C GLN A 44 -4.40 12.23 7.63
N ASN A 45 -4.54 13.56 7.71
CA ASN A 45 -5.79 14.26 7.37
C ASN A 45 -5.61 15.20 6.18
N ALA A 46 -5.05 16.39 6.40
CA ALA A 46 -5.01 17.44 5.39
C ALA A 46 -4.14 17.05 4.18
N LEU A 47 -2.94 16.51 4.43
CA LEU A 47 -2.00 16.15 3.39
C LEU A 47 -2.54 15.02 2.51
N ILE A 48 -3.02 13.93 3.11
CA ILE A 48 -3.53 12.79 2.34
C ILE A 48 -4.76 13.21 1.52
N ASN A 49 -5.66 14.03 2.07
CA ASN A 49 -6.84 14.51 1.33
C ASN A 49 -6.44 15.32 0.09
N ILE A 50 -5.46 16.23 0.23
CA ILE A 50 -4.96 17.03 -0.90
C ILE A 50 -4.29 16.14 -1.94
N VAL A 51 -3.38 15.25 -1.52
CA VAL A 51 -2.66 14.36 -2.43
C VAL A 51 -3.61 13.39 -3.12
N THR A 52 -4.61 12.84 -2.43
CA THR A 52 -5.62 11.94 -3.01
C THR A 52 -6.47 12.64 -4.07
N ILE A 53 -6.85 13.91 -3.88
CA ILE A 53 -7.54 14.68 -4.92
C ILE A 53 -6.64 14.84 -6.15
N MET A 54 -5.38 15.24 -5.95
CA MET A 54 -4.44 15.43 -7.05
C MET A 54 -4.16 14.12 -7.81
N LEU A 55 -3.96 13.01 -7.08
CA LEU A 55 -3.79 11.68 -7.67
C LEU A 55 -5.05 11.21 -8.39
N GLY A 56 -6.24 11.42 -7.81
CA GLY A 56 -7.50 11.06 -8.44
C GLY A 56 -7.74 11.80 -9.74
N VAL A 57 -7.48 13.11 -9.77
CA VAL A 57 -7.62 13.94 -10.99
C VAL A 57 -6.60 13.53 -12.06
N THR A 58 -5.34 13.31 -11.69
CA THR A 58 -4.28 12.94 -12.66
C THR A 58 -4.46 11.53 -13.23
N VAL A 59 -4.83 10.55 -12.39
CA VAL A 59 -5.14 9.19 -12.83
C VAL A 59 -6.41 9.19 -13.69
N GLY A 60 -7.45 9.92 -13.27
CA GLY A 60 -8.70 10.07 -14.03
C GLY A 60 -8.49 10.75 -15.39
N ALA A 61 -7.63 11.77 -15.46
CA ALA A 61 -7.27 12.43 -16.72
C ALA A 61 -6.52 11.52 -17.69
N THR A 62 -5.88 10.44 -17.20
CA THR A 62 -5.19 9.46 -18.02
C THR A 62 -6.14 8.38 -18.57
N ALA A 63 -7.38 8.31 -18.08
CA ALA A 63 -8.39 7.35 -18.50
C ALA A 63 -9.10 7.77 -19.80
N ASN A 64 -8.39 7.69 -20.93
CA ASN A 64 -8.98 7.90 -22.26
C ASN A 64 -9.96 6.77 -22.60
N GLY A 65 -11.18 7.11 -23.04
CA GLY A 65 -12.24 6.14 -23.32
C GLY A 65 -11.87 5.09 -24.37
N GLU A 66 -11.08 5.44 -25.37
CA GLU A 66 -10.59 4.52 -26.40
C GLU A 66 -9.56 3.52 -25.86
N LEU A 67 -8.74 3.90 -24.88
CA LEU A 67 -7.82 2.98 -24.18
C LEU A 67 -8.57 2.12 -23.15
N PHE A 68 -9.62 2.67 -22.54
CA PHE A 68 -10.40 1.97 -21.51
C PHE A 68 -11.26 0.83 -22.08
N LEU A 69 -11.83 1.03 -23.27
CA LEU A 69 -12.65 0.02 -23.96
C LEU A 69 -11.85 -1.03 -24.75
N ARG A 70 -10.52 -1.03 -24.63
CA ARG A 70 -9.68 -2.10 -25.20
C ARG A 70 -9.92 -3.42 -24.49
N TRP A 71 -9.90 -4.50 -25.26
CA TRP A 71 -9.97 -5.87 -24.73
C TRP A 71 -8.87 -6.14 -23.70
N GLU A 72 -7.67 -5.57 -23.90
CA GLU A 72 -6.54 -5.63 -22.98
C GLU A 72 -6.89 -5.07 -21.59
N THR A 73 -7.56 -3.92 -21.54
CA THR A 73 -7.94 -3.25 -20.27
C THR A 73 -9.01 -4.05 -19.52
N ILE A 74 -9.98 -4.60 -20.25
CA ILE A 74 -11.01 -5.48 -19.67
C ILE A 74 -10.37 -6.74 -19.08
N ALA A 75 -9.40 -7.33 -19.80
CA ALA A 75 -8.66 -8.49 -19.31
C ALA A 75 -7.88 -8.19 -18.01
N ILE A 76 -7.24 -7.01 -17.90
CA ILE A 76 -6.56 -6.58 -16.67
C ILE A 76 -7.55 -6.49 -15.49
N ILE A 77 -8.74 -5.93 -15.71
CA ILE A 77 -9.77 -5.81 -14.66
C ILE A 77 -10.20 -7.21 -14.17
N CYS A 78 -10.50 -8.13 -15.10
CA CYS A 78 -10.88 -9.50 -14.75
C CYS A 78 -9.75 -10.26 -14.03
N MET A 79 -8.50 -10.12 -14.50
CA MET A 79 -7.34 -10.72 -13.83
C MET A 79 -7.13 -10.15 -12.42
N GLY A 80 -7.34 -8.84 -12.24
CA GLY A 80 -7.28 -8.19 -10.92
C GLY A 80 -8.31 -8.75 -9.95
N LEU A 81 -9.56 -8.92 -10.41
CA LEU A 81 -10.62 -9.55 -9.61
C LEU A 81 -10.24 -10.98 -9.20
N PHE A 82 -9.76 -11.78 -10.15
CA PHE A 82 -9.31 -13.14 -9.87
C PHE A 82 -8.12 -13.18 -8.88
N ALA A 83 -7.16 -12.26 -9.03
CA ALA A 83 -6.03 -12.13 -8.11
C ALA A 83 -6.48 -11.80 -6.68
N PHE A 84 -7.47 -10.92 -6.49
CA PHE A 84 -8.04 -10.63 -5.17
C PHE A 84 -8.76 -11.84 -4.57
N CYS A 85 -9.51 -12.60 -5.37
CA CYS A 85 -10.15 -13.84 -4.91
C CYS A 85 -9.09 -14.85 -4.43
N MET A 86 -8.04 -15.09 -5.22
CA MET A 86 -6.95 -16.00 -4.85
C MET A 86 -6.17 -15.51 -3.64
N SER A 87 -5.92 -14.20 -3.52
CA SER A 87 -5.27 -13.59 -2.35
C SER A 87 -6.08 -13.82 -1.08
N THR A 88 -7.41 -13.69 -1.15
CA THR A 88 -8.31 -13.94 -0.01
C THR A 88 -8.29 -15.40 0.41
N VAL A 89 -8.35 -16.33 -0.55
CA VAL A 89 -8.27 -17.77 -0.28
C VAL A 89 -6.91 -18.12 0.35
N GLY A 90 -5.81 -17.62 -0.20
CA GLY A 90 -4.46 -17.82 0.33
C GLY A 90 -4.31 -17.29 1.76
N GLY A 91 -4.84 -16.10 2.05
CA GLY A 91 -4.84 -15.50 3.38
C GLY A 91 -5.62 -16.33 4.41
N ILE A 92 -6.80 -16.84 4.05
CA ILE A 92 -7.61 -17.69 4.93
C ILE A 92 -6.91 -19.03 5.18
N LEU A 93 -6.34 -19.65 4.15
CA LEU A 93 -5.63 -20.92 4.29
C LEU A 93 -4.40 -20.78 5.21
N LEU A 94 -3.58 -19.74 5.00
CA LEU A 94 -2.41 -19.47 5.83
C LEU A 94 -2.82 -19.15 7.27
N GLY A 95 -3.88 -18.35 7.46
CA GLY A 95 -4.44 -18.07 8.79
C GLY A 95 -4.90 -19.34 9.52
N LYS A 96 -5.54 -20.29 8.82
CA LYS A 96 -5.92 -21.60 9.39
C LYS A 96 -4.71 -22.46 9.73
N VAL A 97 -3.69 -22.49 8.87
CA VAL A 97 -2.43 -23.21 9.14
C VAL A 97 -1.75 -22.64 10.39
N LEU A 98 -1.66 -21.32 10.51
CA LEU A 98 -1.07 -20.67 11.69
C LEU A 98 -1.85 -20.99 12.97
N TYR A 99 -3.18 -21.04 12.91
CA TYR A 99 -4.03 -21.44 14.04
C TYR A 99 -3.74 -22.88 14.49
N VAL A 100 -3.56 -23.82 13.57
CA VAL A 100 -3.26 -25.22 13.90
C VAL A 100 -1.83 -25.40 14.44
N ILE A 101 -0.88 -24.56 14.01
CA ILE A 101 0.52 -24.64 14.47
C ILE A 101 0.73 -24.00 15.85
N THR A 102 -0.02 -22.93 16.15
CA THR A 102 0.21 -22.08 17.34
C THR A 102 -0.83 -22.31 18.45
N GLY A 103 -1.99 -22.87 18.12
CA GLY A 103 -3.00 -23.35 19.07
C GLY A 103 -2.88 -24.85 19.33
#